data_AF-A0A0Q9Q866-F1
#
_entry.id   AF-A0A0Q9Q866-F1
#
_cell.length_a   1.000
_cell.length_b   1.000
_cell.length_c   1.000
_cell.angle_alpha   90.00
_cell.angle_beta   90.00
_cell.angle_gamma   90.00
#
_symmetry.space_group_name_H-M   'P 1'
#
loop_
_entity.id
_entity.type
_entity.pdbx_description
1 polymer ?
#
loop_
_entity_poly.entity_id
_entity_poly.type
_entity_poly.pdbx_seq_one_letter_code
_entity_poly.pdbx_strand_id
1 'polypeptide(L)'
;MYRHAQRTLGIWLERTRAGARSQAFRARLALAALDVVDRHRLARWLAWLCLAAQQRGGTDLATRLRRLDASLYALVAEAMQRLPSIGGGLSSERRLSA
;
A
#
# COMPACT_ATOMS: atom_id res chain seq x y z
N MET A 1 9.14 8.83 -10.10
CA MET A 1 8.27 9.57 -9.16
C MET A 1 7.84 8.71 -7.97
N TYR A 2 7.77 7.39 -8.13
CA TYR A 2 7.52 6.38 -7.09
C TYR A 2 8.06 6.68 -5.67
N ARG A 3 9.38 6.84 -5.49
CA ARG A 3 10.00 7.02 -4.14
C ARG A 3 9.45 8.24 -3.40
N HIS A 4 9.19 9.33 -4.14
CA HIS A 4 8.61 10.54 -3.58
C HIS A 4 7.17 10.29 -3.11
N ALA A 5 6.34 9.68 -3.96
CA ALA A 5 4.96 9.33 -3.59
C ALA A 5 4.90 8.34 -2.42
N GLN A 6 5.76 7.31 -2.41
CA GLN A 6 5.86 6.36 -1.32
C GLN A 6 6.21 7.05 0.01
N ARG A 7 7.19 7.98 0.00
CA ARG A 7 7.59 8.73 1.20
C ARG A 7 6.49 9.66 1.68
N THR A 8 5.87 10.42 0.78
CA THR A 8 4.76 11.34 1.11
C THR A 8 3.56 10.60 1.69
N LEU A 9 3.22 9.43 1.14
CA LEU A 9 2.20 8.55 1.71
C LEU A 9 2.60 7.99 3.07
N GLY A 10 3.84 7.54 3.25
CA GLY A 10 4.34 7.09 4.56
C GLY A 10 4.14 8.14 5.65
N ILE A 11 4.49 9.39 5.37
CA ILE A 11 4.28 10.52 6.30
C ILE A 11 2.78 10.71 6.61
N TRP A 12 1.90 10.59 5.61
CA TRP A 12 0.47 10.69 5.82
C TRP A 12 -0.10 9.52 6.64
N LEU A 13 0.44 8.31 6.48
CA LEU A 13 0.04 7.12 7.23
C LEU A 13 0.37 7.26 8.73
N GLU A 14 1.56 7.75 9.05
CA GLU A 14 2.04 7.94 10.42
C GLU A 14 1.28 9.04 11.19
N ARG A 15 0.69 10.01 10.48
CA ARG A 15 -0.07 11.11 11.12
C ARG A 15 -1.55 10.75 11.29
N THR A 16 -2.04 10.85 12.53
CA THR A 16 -3.40 10.44 12.89
C THR A 16 -4.40 11.57 13.13
N ARG A 17 -4.00 12.81 13.49
CA ARG A 17 -4.99 13.90 13.74
C ARG A 17 -4.56 15.32 13.31
N ALA A 18 -3.39 15.83 13.72
CA ALA A 18 -2.98 17.22 13.40
C ALA A 18 -2.31 17.33 12.01
N GLY A 19 -2.82 18.20 11.14
CA GLY A 19 -2.29 18.41 9.78
C GLY A 19 -2.71 17.36 8.75
N ALA A 20 -3.67 16.50 9.08
CA ALA A 20 -4.13 15.39 8.23
C ALA A 20 -4.64 15.86 6.86
N ARG A 21 -5.29 17.04 6.78
CA ARG A 21 -5.84 17.57 5.53
C ARG A 21 -4.75 18.03 4.55
N SER A 22 -3.76 18.80 5.03
CA SER A 22 -2.64 19.27 4.20
C SER A 22 -1.78 18.09 3.70
N GLN A 23 -1.53 17.10 4.56
CA GLN A 23 -0.80 15.89 4.16
C GLN A 23 -1.60 15.01 3.21
N ALA A 24 -2.92 14.87 3.41
CA ALA A 24 -3.77 14.17 2.45
C ALA A 24 -3.76 14.85 1.07
N PHE A 25 -3.75 16.18 1.04
CA PHE A 25 -3.62 16.92 -0.23
C PHE A 25 -2.27 16.68 -0.90
N ARG A 26 -1.16 16.75 -0.16
CA ARG A 26 0.18 16.43 -0.68
C ARG A 26 0.28 15.00 -1.20
N ALA A 27 -0.32 14.04 -0.48
CA ALA A 27 -0.38 12.66 -0.93
C ALA A 27 -1.16 12.51 -2.24
N ARG A 28 -2.31 13.20 -2.39
CA ARG A 28 -3.07 13.20 -3.65
C ARG A 28 -2.30 13.80 -4.82
N LEU A 29 -1.58 14.91 -4.60
CA LEU A 29 -0.74 15.50 -5.64
C LEU A 29 0.39 14.56 -6.06
N ALA A 30 1.07 13.93 -5.09
CA ALA A 30 2.13 12.97 -5.38
C ALA A 30 1.60 11.73 -6.12
N LEU A 31 0.37 11.29 -5.83
CA LEU A 31 -0.32 10.20 -6.53
C LEU A 31 -0.71 10.56 -7.97
N ALA A 32 -1.17 11.80 -8.20
CA ALA A 32 -1.57 12.25 -9.52
C ALA A 32 -0.40 12.28 -10.53
N ALA A 33 0.82 12.46 -10.03
CA ALA A 33 2.04 12.46 -10.84
C ALA A 33 2.60 11.05 -11.14
N LEU A 34 1.96 9.98 -10.67
CA LEU A 34 2.41 8.61 -10.93
C LEU A 34 1.83 8.06 -12.23
N ASP A 35 2.69 7.40 -13.00
CA ASP A 35 2.26 6.55 -14.10
C ASP A 35 1.58 5.26 -13.59
N VAL A 36 1.00 4.50 -14.53
CA VAL A 36 0.27 3.26 -14.23
C VAL A 36 1.15 2.22 -13.53
N VAL A 37 2.42 2.08 -13.93
CA VAL A 37 3.35 1.08 -13.38
C VAL A 37 3.69 1.42 -11.93
N ASP A 38 4.04 2.68 -11.67
CA ASP A 38 4.33 3.21 -10.35
C ASP A 38 3.10 3.12 -9.43
N ARG A 39 1.88 3.34 -9.96
CA ARG A 39 0.63 3.16 -9.20
C ARG A 39 0.40 1.70 -8.80
N HIS A 40 0.58 0.73 -9.70
CA HIS A 40 0.46 -0.70 -9.36
C HIS A 40 1.52 -1.14 -8.35
N ARG A 41 2.78 -0.68 -8.51
CA ARG A 41 3.85 -0.96 -7.56
C ARG A 41 3.52 -0.44 -6.16
N LEU A 42 3.01 0.79 -6.09
CA LEU A 42 2.60 1.41 -4.84
C LEU A 42 1.39 0.70 -4.21
N ALA A 43 0.42 0.27 -5.03
CA ALA A 43 -0.73 -0.49 -4.57
C ALA A 43 -0.32 -1.83 -3.95
N ARG A 44 0.64 -2.55 -4.55
CA ARG A 44 1.17 -3.80 -3.98
C ARG A 44 1.84 -3.56 -2.62
N TRP A 45 2.61 -2.48 -2.49
CA TRP A 45 3.22 -2.11 -1.21
C TRP A 45 2.15 -1.78 -0.14
N LEU A 46 1.13 -1.00 -0.51
CA LEU A 46 0.01 -0.66 0.39
C LEU A 46 -0.83 -1.88 0.77
N ALA A 47 -1.01 -2.86 -0.13
CA ALA A 47 -1.71 -4.11 0.15
C ALA A 47 -1.02 -4.88 1.29
N TRP A 48 0.31 -4.97 1.27
CA TRP A 48 1.08 -5.56 2.36
C TRP A 48 0.91 -4.82 3.69
N LEU A 49 0.87 -3.48 3.66
CA LEU A 49 0.62 -2.68 4.87
C LEU A 49 -0.79 -2.88 5.42
N CYS A 50 -1.80 -2.98 4.55
CA CYS A 50 -3.17 -3.27 4.94
C CYS A 50 -3.28 -4.64 5.59
N LEU A 51 -2.69 -5.67 4.97
CA LEU A 51 -2.64 -7.02 5.55
C LEU A 51 -1.95 -7.01 6.92
N ALA A 52 -0.77 -6.38 7.03
CA ALA A 52 -0.04 -6.29 8.28
C ALA A 52 -0.79 -5.50 9.38
N ALA A 53 -1.62 -4.51 9.00
CA ALA A 53 -2.48 -3.79 9.93
C ALA A 53 -3.67 -4.65 10.38
N GLN A 54 -4.31 -5.38 9.46
CA GLN A 54 -5.41 -6.31 9.77
C GLN A 54 -4.97 -7.42 10.73
N GLN A 55 -3.78 -8.00 10.51
CA GLN A 55 -3.21 -9.01 11.40
C GLN A 55 -2.93 -8.48 12.82
N ARG A 56 -2.75 -7.16 12.97
CA ARG A 56 -2.58 -6.50 14.28
C ARG A 56 -3.91 -5.99 14.86
N GLY A 57 -5.05 -6.33 14.26
CA GLY A 57 -6.39 -5.87 14.68
C GLY A 57 -6.72 -4.43 14.27
N GLY A 58 -5.89 -3.79 13.44
CA GLY A 58 -6.13 -2.44 12.94
C GLY A 58 -7.03 -2.44 11.70
N THR A 59 -8.22 -1.87 11.80
CA THR A 59 -9.23 -1.88 10.72
C THR A 59 -9.34 -0.58 9.91
N ASP A 60 -8.70 0.51 10.35
CA ASP A 60 -8.97 1.85 9.81
C ASP A 60 -8.15 2.20 8.54
N LEU A 61 -7.05 1.50 8.26
CA LEU A 61 -6.14 1.87 7.16
C LEU A 61 -6.80 1.79 5.77
N ALA A 62 -7.53 0.70 5.49
CA ALA A 62 -8.23 0.52 4.21
C ALA A 62 -9.29 1.61 3.99
N THR A 63 -10.06 1.95 5.03
CA THR A 63 -11.08 3.02 4.98
C THR A 63 -10.45 4.38 4.74
N ARG A 64 -9.31 4.68 5.39
CA ARG A 64 -8.56 5.92 5.17
C ARG A 64 -8.02 6.02 3.74
N LEU A 65 -7.49 4.93 3.17
CA LEU A 65 -7.03 4.88 1.79
C LEU A 65 -8.16 5.13 0.80
N ARG A 66 -9.33 4.50 1.01
CA ARG A 66 -10.53 4.74 0.17
C ARG A 66 -10.95 6.20 0.15
N ARG A 67 -10.86 6.91 1.29
CA ARG A 67 -11.15 8.35 1.38
C ARG A 67 -10.06 9.22 0.75
N LEU A 68 -8.82 8.72 0.67
CA LEU A 68 -7.72 9.44 0.06
C LEU A 68 -7.85 9.42 -1.47
N ASP A 69 -7.93 8.23 -2.06
CA ASP A 69 -8.02 8.00 -3.50
C ASP A 69 -8.73 6.66 -3.76
N ALA A 70 -9.93 6.71 -4.36
CA ALA A 70 -10.74 5.53 -4.62
C ALA A 70 -10.13 4.62 -5.71
N SER A 71 -9.46 5.18 -6.72
CA SER A 71 -8.81 4.42 -7.79
C SER A 71 -7.62 3.61 -7.25
N LEU A 72 -6.81 4.25 -6.40
CA LEU A 72 -5.71 3.58 -5.72
C LEU A 72 -6.23 2.49 -4.78
N TYR A 73 -7.32 2.77 -4.05
CA TYR A 73 -7.95 1.78 -3.19
C TYR A 73 -8.42 0.53 -3.95
N ALA A 74 -9.00 0.69 -5.15
CA ALA A 74 -9.38 -0.44 -5.99
C ALA A 74 -8.17 -1.30 -6.36
N LEU A 75 -7.05 -0.67 -6.77
CA LEU A 75 -5.80 -1.38 -7.05
C LEU A 75 -5.21 -2.08 -5.82
N VAL A 76 -5.35 -1.47 -4.64
CA VAL A 76 -4.93 -2.08 -3.36
C VAL A 76 -5.78 -3.29 -3.03
N ALA A 77 -7.10 -3.20 -3.16
CA ALA A 77 -8.03 -4.31 -2.93
C ALA A 77 -7.75 -5.48 -3.88
N GLU A 78 -7.49 -5.18 -5.15
CA GLU A 78 -7.09 -6.17 -6.16
C GLU A 78 -5.74 -6.81 -5.83
N ALA A 79 -4.74 -6.01 -5.42
CA ALA A 79 -3.44 -6.50 -5.02
C ALA A 79 -3.49 -7.37 -3.76
N MET A 80 -4.38 -7.04 -2.81
CA MET A 80 -4.62 -7.84 -1.60
C MET A 80 -5.10 -9.25 -1.92
N GLN A 81 -5.98 -9.42 -2.91
CA GLN A 81 -6.44 -10.74 -3.36
C GLN A 81 -5.33 -11.59 -3.98
N ARG A 82 -4.25 -10.96 -4.46
CA ARG A 82 -3.09 -11.61 -5.08
C ARG A 82 -1.88 -11.71 -4.15
N LEU A 83 -2.01 -11.31 -2.89
CA LEU A 83 -0.93 -11.51 -1.93
C LEU A 83 -0.75 -13.01 -1.70
N PRO A 84 0.50 -13.50 -1.64
CA PRO A 84 0.74 -14.89 -1.31
C PRO A 84 0.19 -15.15 0.09
N SER A 85 -0.59 -16.23 0.24
CA SER A 85 -0.91 -16.75 1.56
C SER A 85 0.41 -17.05 2.27
N ILE A 86 0.57 -16.60 3.52
CA ILE A 86 1.83 -16.70 4.28
C ILE A 86 2.28 -18.18 4.49
N GLY A 87 1.51 -19.16 4.03
CA GLY A 87 1.86 -20.59 4.00
C GLY A 87 2.22 -21.21 2.64
N GLY A 88 2.28 -20.45 1.52
CA GLY A 88 2.51 -21.02 0.19
C GLY A 88 3.59 -20.28 -0.59
N GLY A 89 4.84 -20.75 -0.55
CA GLY A 89 5.86 -20.29 -1.50
C GLY A 89 7.29 -20.07 -1.00
N LEU A 90 7.71 -20.65 0.13
CA LEU A 90 9.13 -20.97 0.36
C LEU A 90 9.40 -22.47 0.09
N SER A 91 8.55 -23.09 -0.74
CA SER A 91 8.63 -24.49 -1.13
C SER A 91 8.81 -24.60 -2.64
N SER A 92 9.89 -24.06 -3.18
CA SER A 92 10.47 -24.54 -4.45
C SER A 92 11.94 -24.16 -4.53
N GLU A 93 12.77 -25.17 -4.80
CA GLU A 93 14.05 -25.06 -5.51
C GLU A 93 15.25 -24.46 -4.77
N ARG A 94 15.61 -25.10 -3.66
CA ARG A 94 17.03 -25.44 -3.40
C ARG A 94 17.15 -26.68 -2.53
N ARG A 95 16.47 -27.76 -2.95
CA ARG A 95 16.95 -29.11 -2.65
C ARG A 95 18.11 -29.38 -3.60
N LEU A 96 19.26 -29.71 -3.01
CA LEU A 96 20.15 -30.81 -3.39
C LEU A 96 20.47 -30.91 -4.90
N SER A 97 21.65 -30.44 -5.28
CA SER A 97 22.57 -31.13 -6.22
C SER A 97 23.77 -30.23 -6.53
N ALA A 98 24.89 -30.49 -5.85
CA ALA A 98 26.26 -30.50 -6.38
C ALA A 98 27.22 -30.72 -5.20
#